data_AF-A0AAE0V331-F1
#
_entry.id   AF-A0AAE0V331-F1
#
_cell.length_a   1.000
_cell.length_b   1.000
_cell.length_c   1.000
_cell.angle_alpha   90.00
_cell.angle_beta   90.00
_cell.angle_gamma   90.00
#
_symmetry.space_group_name_H-M   'P 1'
#
loop_
_entity.id
_entity.type
_entity.pdbx_description
1 polymer ?
#
loop_
_entity_poly.entity_id
_entity_poly.type
_entity_poly.pdbx_seq_one_letter_code
_entity_poly.pdbx_strand_id
1 'polypeptide(L)'
;MSQPTTTRTFSKWSPEAEEMLKDCFECTDWSVLQEIHNGNIEDITHCLTVYLNFCMDIIVPARTVPSFLNDKPWITSEVKLLLNPKKKAFKDNDKAELKRIQKELKSSLKEAKETYKRKVEK
;
A
#
# COMPACT_ATOMS: atom_id res chain seq x y z
N MET A 1 -23.07 -10.56 -17.04
CA MET A 1 -23.34 -9.76 -15.82
C MET A 1 -22.02 -9.62 -15.07
N SER A 2 -21.29 -8.54 -15.28
CA SER A 2 -19.99 -8.30 -14.63
C SER A 2 -20.21 -7.94 -13.16
N GLN A 3 -19.56 -8.63 -12.23
CA GLN A 3 -19.71 -8.34 -10.79
C GLN A 3 -19.20 -6.92 -10.46
N PRO A 4 -19.86 -6.19 -9.54
CA PRO A 4 -19.39 -4.88 -9.09
C PRO A 4 -18.02 -5.06 -8.43
N THR A 5 -17.03 -4.33 -8.95
CA THR A 5 -15.65 -4.35 -8.49
C THR A 5 -15.44 -3.14 -7.60
N THR A 6 -15.02 -3.34 -6.36
CA THR A 6 -14.67 -2.24 -5.46
C THR A 6 -13.22 -1.86 -5.74
N THR A 7 -12.96 -0.64 -6.21
CA THR A 7 -11.59 -0.17 -6.44
C THR A 7 -10.97 0.32 -5.14
N ARG A 8 -9.79 -0.18 -4.80
CA ARG A 8 -8.97 0.38 -3.72
C ARG A 8 -7.79 1.14 -4.33
N THR A 9 -7.69 2.42 -4.01
CA THR A 9 -6.55 3.26 -4.37
C THR A 9 -5.62 3.37 -3.16
N PHE A 10 -4.31 3.25 -3.39
CA PHE A 10 -3.30 3.50 -2.36
C PHE A 10 -2.05 4.10 -2.99
N SER A 11 -1.35 4.95 -2.22
CA SER A 11 -0.07 5.52 -2.62
C SER A 11 1.03 4.47 -2.55
N LYS A 12 1.82 4.32 -3.62
CA LYS A 12 2.97 3.41 -3.65
C LYS A 12 4.24 4.19 -3.33
N TRP A 13 4.72 4.05 -2.10
CA TRP A 13 6.03 4.55 -1.67
C TRP A 13 7.14 3.63 -2.18
N SER A 14 8.00 4.17 -3.04
CA SER A 14 9.25 3.52 -3.45
C SER A 14 10.44 4.42 -3.07
N PRO A 15 11.65 3.87 -2.92
CA PRO A 15 12.83 4.68 -2.58
C PRO A 15 13.03 5.87 -3.52
N GLU A 16 12.76 5.66 -4.81
CA GLU A 16 12.87 6.71 -5.84
C GLU A 16 11.81 7.81 -5.65
N ALA A 17 10.57 7.45 -5.30
CA ALA A 17 9.53 8.43 -5.01
C ALA A 17 9.82 9.22 -3.74
N GLU A 18 10.42 8.58 -2.73
CA GLU A 18 10.87 9.24 -1.50
C GLU A 18 12.02 10.22 -1.78
N GLU A 19 12.99 9.84 -2.61
CA GLU A 19 14.11 10.68 -3.02
C GLU A 19 13.63 11.90 -3.82
N MET A 20 12.80 11.69 -4.84
CA MET A 20 12.22 12.79 -5.62
C MET A 20 11.39 13.76 -4.77
N LEU A 21 10.69 13.26 -3.75
CA LEU A 21 9.92 14.10 -2.84
C LEU A 21 10.82 14.97 -1.96
N LYS A 22 11.95 14.42 -1.50
CA LYS A 22 12.97 15.19 -0.77
C LYS A 22 13.57 16.27 -1.66
N ASP A 23 13.99 15.94 -2.88
CA ASP A 23 14.55 16.90 -3.83
C ASP A 23 13.56 18.04 -4.12
N CYS A 24 12.28 17.72 -4.28
CA CYS A 24 11.22 18.70 -4.48
C CYS A 24 11.13 19.69 -3.31
N PHE A 25 11.17 19.18 -2.07
CA PHE A 25 11.12 20.00 -0.86
C PHE A 25 12.38 20.83 -0.62
N GLU A 26 13.55 20.30 -0.99
CA GLU A 26 14.82 21.03 -0.94
C GLU A 26 14.88 22.16 -1.98
N CYS A 27 14.24 21.98 -3.14
CA CYS A 27 14.11 23.00 -4.17
C CYS A 27 12.97 24.01 -3.92
N THR A 28 12.11 23.74 -2.93
CA THR A 28 10.97 24.62 -2.62
C THR A 28 11.44 25.82 -1.81
N ASP A 29 11.12 27.03 -2.28
CA ASP A 29 11.29 28.25 -1.49
C ASP A 29 10.14 28.41 -0.49
N TRP A 30 10.38 27.97 0.74
CA TRP A 30 9.41 28.04 1.83
C TRP A 30 9.11 29.46 2.32
N SER A 31 10.01 30.41 2.06
CA SER A 31 9.84 31.81 2.51
C SER A 31 8.67 32.47 1.77
N VAL A 32 8.59 32.25 0.45
CA VAL A 32 7.49 32.73 -0.40
C VAL A 32 6.13 32.26 0.10
N LEU A 33 6.02 30.99 0.53
CA LEU A 33 4.75 30.43 1.01
C LEU A 33 4.32 31.01 2.36
N GLN A 34 5.27 31.44 3.20
CA GLN A 34 4.98 32.02 4.52
C GLN A 34 4.66 33.51 4.44
N GLU A 35 5.32 34.24 3.54
CA GLU A 35 5.17 35.70 3.40
C GLU A 35 3.80 36.12 2.84
N ILE A 36 3.16 35.30 2.00
CA ILE A 36 1.86 35.57 1.37
C ILE A 36 0.75 35.83 2.41
N HIS A 37 0.87 35.23 3.59
CA HIS A 37 -0.19 35.24 4.59
C HIS A 37 0.10 36.14 5.79
N ASN A 38 1.12 37.02 5.70
CA ASN A 38 1.43 38.05 6.70
C ASN A 38 1.50 37.52 8.16
N GLY A 39 1.93 36.26 8.34
CA GLY A 39 2.01 35.64 9.66
C GLY A 39 0.71 35.05 10.22
N ASN A 40 -0.38 34.98 9.44
CA ASN A 40 -1.55 34.18 9.83
C ASN A 40 -1.19 32.69 9.79
N ILE A 41 -1.00 32.10 10.97
CA ILE A 41 -0.59 30.70 11.14
C ILE A 41 -1.58 29.74 10.48
N GLU A 42 -2.88 30.01 10.54
CA GLU A 42 -3.90 29.13 9.97
C GLU A 42 -3.80 29.09 8.44
N ASP A 43 -3.67 30.26 7.81
CA ASP A 43 -3.56 30.36 6.36
C ASP A 43 -2.23 29.77 5.85
N ILE A 44 -1.11 30.02 6.57
CA ILE A 44 0.19 29.42 6.28
C ILE A 44 0.09 27.89 6.38
N THR A 45 -0.51 27.37 7.44
CA THR A 45 -0.67 25.92 7.65
C THR A 45 -1.53 25.31 6.54
N HIS A 46 -2.61 25.98 6.17
CA HIS A 46 -3.47 25.54 5.08
C HIS A 46 -2.71 25.51 3.74
N CYS A 47 -2.01 26.60 3.41
CA CYS A 47 -1.21 26.71 2.18
C CYS A 47 -0.14 25.62 2.09
N LEU A 48 0.65 25.44 3.16
CA LEU A 48 1.66 24.39 3.24
C LEU A 48 1.05 23.00 3.09
N THR A 49 -0.08 22.74 3.75
CA THR A 49 -0.78 21.45 3.64
C THR A 49 -1.22 21.18 2.20
N VAL A 50 -1.80 22.18 1.54
CA VAL A 50 -2.22 22.07 0.12
C VAL A 50 -1.02 21.78 -0.78
N TYR A 51 0.08 22.50 -0.59
CA TYR A 51 1.29 22.32 -1.39
C TYR A 51 1.95 20.95 -1.17
N LEU A 52 2.06 20.50 0.08
CA LEU A 52 2.61 19.18 0.41
C LEU A 52 1.77 18.07 -0.21
N ASN A 53 0.44 18.17 -0.14
CA ASN A 53 -0.46 17.21 -0.79
C ASN A 53 -0.28 17.20 -2.31
N PHE A 54 -0.16 18.38 -2.93
CA PHE A 54 0.12 18.49 -4.36
C PHE A 54 1.44 17.81 -4.76
N CYS A 55 2.51 18.01 -3.99
CA CYS A 55 3.79 17.35 -4.23
C CYS A 55 3.68 15.83 -4.09
N MET A 56 2.96 15.35 -3.07
CA MET A 56 2.70 13.93 -2.88
C MET A 56 1.92 13.34 -4.06
N ASP A 57 0.90 14.03 -4.56
CA ASP A 57 0.06 13.55 -5.66
C ASP A 57 0.82 13.47 -7.00
N ILE A 58 1.77 14.37 -7.23
CA ILE A 58 2.62 14.38 -8.42
C ILE A 58 3.70 13.30 -8.35
N ILE A 59 4.36 13.18 -7.20
CA ILE A 59 5.59 12.38 -7.09
C ILE A 59 5.26 10.94 -6.70
N VAL A 60 4.28 10.73 -5.83
CA VAL A 60 3.95 9.39 -5.32
C VAL A 60 2.84 8.79 -6.19
N PRO A 61 3.15 7.78 -7.03
CA PRO A 61 2.15 7.22 -7.92
C PRO A 61 1.03 6.53 -7.14
N ALA A 62 -0.20 6.98 -7.37
CA ALA A 62 -1.39 6.28 -6.92
C ALA A 62 -1.56 4.98 -7.69
N ARG A 63 -1.73 3.86 -6.98
CA ARG A 63 -2.05 2.55 -7.55
C ARG A 63 -3.49 2.21 -7.23
N THR A 64 -4.29 2.01 -8.27
CA THR A 64 -5.64 1.46 -8.14
C THR A 64 -5.58 -0.04 -8.38
N VAL A 65 -6.04 -0.82 -7.40
CA VAL A 65 -6.19 -2.26 -7.54
C VAL A 65 -7.67 -2.61 -7.45
N PRO A 66 -8.22 -3.36 -8.43
CA PRO A 66 -9.56 -3.89 -8.31
C PRO A 66 -9.59 -4.89 -7.15
N SER A 67 -10.50 -4.66 -6.20
CA SER A 67 -10.89 -5.69 -5.23
C SER A 67 -12.14 -6.37 -5.74
N PHE A 68 -12.06 -7.69 -5.82
CA PHE A 68 -13.18 -8.50 -6.24
C PHE A 68 -13.99 -8.88 -4.99
N LEU A 69 -15.32 -8.89 -5.10
CA LEU A 69 -16.19 -9.33 -3.99
C LEU A 69 -15.93 -10.78 -3.55
N ASN A 70 -15.22 -11.58 -4.35
CA ASN A 70 -14.77 -12.93 -4.02
C ASN A 70 -13.35 -12.99 -3.44
N ASP A 71 -12.71 -11.84 -3.18
CA ASP A 71 -11.46 -11.78 -2.44
C ASP A 71 -11.72 -12.31 -1.04
N LYS A 72 -11.21 -13.51 -0.78
CA LYS A 72 -11.35 -14.17 0.52
C LYS A 72 -10.75 -13.26 1.61
N PRO A 73 -11.54 -12.79 2.60
CA PRO A 73 -11.11 -11.76 3.55
C PRO A 73 -10.00 -12.26 4.50
N TRP A 74 -9.82 -13.58 4.62
CA TRP A 74 -8.72 -14.21 5.34
C TRP A 74 -7.41 -14.33 4.51
N ILE A 75 -7.35 -13.79 3.30
CA ILE A 75 -6.09 -13.74 2.51
C ILE A 75 -5.35 -12.45 2.87
N THR A 76 -4.61 -12.53 3.98
CA THR A 76 -3.81 -11.43 4.54
C THR A 76 -2.54 -11.18 3.72
N SER A 77 -1.83 -10.08 4.03
CA SER A 77 -0.50 -9.78 3.47
C SER A 77 0.49 -10.92 3.70
N GLU A 78 0.50 -11.53 4.89
CA GLU A 78 1.35 -12.69 5.22
C GLU A 78 1.08 -13.89 4.30
N VAL A 79 -0.20 -14.23 4.08
CA VAL A 79 -0.58 -15.30 3.15
C VAL A 79 -0.10 -14.96 1.72
N LYS A 80 -0.20 -13.68 1.30
CA LYS A 80 0.30 -13.22 -0.01
C LYS A 80 1.82 -13.30 -0.11
N LEU A 81 2.56 -13.01 0.97
CA LEU A 81 4.02 -13.14 1.02
C LEU A 81 4.48 -14.59 0.80
N LEU A 82 3.68 -15.60 1.20
CA LEU A 82 3.98 -17.01 0.96
C LEU A 82 3.60 -17.48 -0.46
N LEU A 83 2.61 -16.83 -1.09
CA LEU A 83 2.17 -17.18 -2.46
C LEU A 83 3.23 -16.84 -3.52
N ASN A 84 4.01 -15.78 -3.33
CA ASN A 84 5.03 -15.36 -4.30
C ASN A 84 6.23 -16.34 -4.36
N PRO A 85 6.87 -16.73 -3.25
CA PRO A 85 7.88 -17.79 -3.21
C PRO A 85 7.34 -19.12 -3.74
N LYS A 86 6.07 -19.47 -3.45
CA LYS A 86 5.45 -20.69 -4.00
C LYS A 86 5.42 -20.69 -5.53
N LYS A 87 5.03 -19.56 -6.13
CA LYS A 87 5.03 -19.38 -7.59
C LYS A 87 6.45 -19.47 -8.16
N LYS A 88 7.44 -18.93 -7.47
CA LYS A 88 8.86 -19.01 -7.84
C LYS A 88 9.36 -20.46 -7.78
N ALA A 89 9.21 -21.14 -6.65
CA ALA A 89 9.62 -22.54 -6.46
C ALA A 89 8.95 -23.48 -7.48
N PHE A 90 7.69 -23.22 -7.86
CA PHE A 90 7.01 -23.95 -8.92
C PHE A 90 7.67 -23.73 -10.29
N LYS A 91 8.05 -22.49 -10.63
CA LYS A 91 8.77 -22.17 -11.87
C LYS A 91 10.17 -22.79 -11.90
N ASP A 92 10.86 -22.78 -10.76
CA ASP A 92 12.23 -23.29 -10.61
C ASP A 92 12.27 -24.83 -10.45
N ASN A 93 11.09 -25.49 -10.45
CA ASN A 93 10.90 -26.93 -10.25
C ASN A 93 11.53 -27.48 -8.95
N ASP A 94 11.74 -26.62 -7.95
CA ASP A 94 12.26 -27.00 -6.64
C ASP A 94 11.16 -27.63 -5.78
N LYS A 95 11.15 -28.96 -5.75
CA LYS A 95 10.15 -29.75 -5.02
C LYS A 95 10.31 -29.66 -3.50
N ALA A 96 11.52 -29.43 -2.99
CA ALA A 96 11.77 -29.38 -1.55
C ALA A 96 11.25 -28.05 -0.98
N GLU A 97 11.60 -26.96 -1.67
CA GLU A 97 11.14 -25.61 -1.36
C GLU A 97 9.61 -25.50 -1.48
N LEU A 98 9.05 -26.06 -2.55
CA LEU A 98 7.61 -26.07 -2.77
C LEU A 98 6.86 -26.78 -1.62
N LYS A 99 7.36 -27.92 -1.12
CA LYS A 99 6.76 -28.63 0.01
C LYS A 99 6.84 -27.82 1.31
N ARG A 100 7.98 -27.17 1.57
CA ARG A 100 8.15 -26.32 2.75
C ARG A 100 7.16 -25.16 2.76
N ILE A 101 7.12 -24.40 1.66
CA ILE A 101 6.20 -23.26 1.50
C ILE A 101 4.75 -23.72 1.57
N GLN A 102 4.40 -24.88 1.00
CA GLN A 102 3.05 -25.41 1.09
C GLN A 102 2.62 -25.71 2.54
N LYS A 103 3.52 -26.27 3.37
CA LYS A 103 3.25 -26.54 4.79
C LYS A 103 3.00 -25.24 5.55
N GLU A 104 3.87 -24.25 5.35
CA GLU A 104 3.77 -22.93 5.97
C GLU A 104 2.50 -22.19 5.54
N LEU A 105 2.21 -22.19 4.24
CA LEU A 105 1.00 -21.59 3.68
C LEU A 105 -0.28 -22.22 4.25
N LYS A 106 -0.29 -23.53 4.49
CA LYS A 106 -1.42 -24.21 5.13
C LYS A 106 -1.62 -23.75 6.57
N SER A 107 -0.54 -23.58 7.33
CA SER A 107 -0.58 -23.07 8.70
C SER A 107 -1.10 -21.64 8.74
N SER A 108 -0.51 -20.75 7.94
CA SER A 108 -0.92 -19.35 7.86
C SER A 108 -2.37 -19.19 7.40
N LEU A 109 -2.82 -19.99 6.41
CA LEU A 109 -4.24 -19.99 6.00
C LEU A 109 -5.19 -20.45 7.10
N LYS A 110 -4.77 -21.40 7.95
CA LYS A 110 -5.59 -21.85 9.07
C LYS A 110 -5.74 -20.72 10.09
N GLU A 111 -4.63 -20.12 10.50
CA GLU A 111 -4.64 -19.02 11.46
C GLU A 111 -5.41 -17.79 10.97
N ALA A 112 -5.23 -17.42 9.71
CA ALA A 112 -5.94 -16.30 9.10
C ALA A 112 -7.46 -16.54 9.05
N LYS A 113 -7.88 -17.77 8.75
CA LYS A 113 -9.31 -18.16 8.79
C LYS A 113 -9.87 -18.12 10.21
N GLU A 114 -9.17 -18.67 11.19
CA GLU A 114 -9.62 -18.65 12.60
C GLU A 114 -9.72 -17.22 13.13
N THR A 115 -8.75 -16.37 12.78
CA THR A 115 -8.78 -14.96 13.17
C THR A 115 -9.94 -14.22 12.52
N TYR A 116 -10.22 -14.47 11.24
CA TYR A 116 -11.40 -13.91 10.58
C TYR A 116 -12.70 -14.43 11.20
N LYS A 117 -12.80 -15.73 11.47
CA LYS A 117 -13.96 -16.35 12.14
C LYS A 117 -14.25 -15.68 13.48
N ARG A 118 -13.25 -15.53 14.34
CA ARG A 118 -13.37 -14.83 15.64
C ARG A 118 -13.80 -13.37 15.52
N LYS A 119 -13.49 -12.68 14.41
CA LYS A 119 -13.91 -11.30 14.16
C LYS A 119 -15.38 -11.20 13.74
N VAL A 120 -15.90 -12.21 13.04
CA VAL A 120 -17.28 -12.25 12.53
C VAL A 120 -18.26 -12.80 13.57
N GLU A 121 -17.79 -13.68 14.47
CA GLU A 121 -18.60 -14.25 15.56
C GLU A 121 -18.69 -13.35 16.80
N LYS A 122 -18.07 -12.16 16.77
CA LYS A 122 -18.19 -11.11 17.80
C LYS A 122 -19.21 -10.07 17.39
#